data_AF-R0MFF8-F1
#
_entry.id   AF-R0MFF8-F1
#
_cell.length_a   1.000
_cell.length_b   1.000
_cell.length_c   1.000
_cell.angle_alpha   90.00
_cell.angle_beta   90.00
_cell.angle_gamma   90.00
#
_symmetry.space_group_name_H-M   'P 1'
#
loop_
_entity.id
_entity.type
_entity.pdbx_description
1 polymer ?
#
loop_
_entity_poly.entity_id
_entity_poly.type
_entity_poly.pdbx_seq_one_letter_code
_entity_poly.pdbx_strand_id
1 'polypeptide(L)'
;MRLNLYDVFNGLTCIYHRRNILLDEKPVDCFLFKALSIFFSENIDDGLFKHFTASDPKDVFLEHTWWVKRELRGFFDTPLLASTFNYDHIYSSFIYFNDAWAIPFSENSCYLDFKLSDGAIIKRFFLYNKCVYKYSKINFNELKFQFVAVPYFETKNFNYTHYLVYLIPSKHDVDLSVIWDTFYMFSNGNIRHLIAEQKMSPIDLYIPILCDLQSDFNLKNLFADVFKHNNAYNSVSTLSTFIEINEKNKKTSRVVFDDDVPQVTANKPHISFIFDMQSGRILFLIMDNGKI
;
A
#
# COMPACT_ATOMS: atom_id res chain seq x y z
N MET A 1 11.57 11.97 -18.80
CA MET A 1 11.62 12.40 -17.39
C MET A 1 11.92 11.16 -16.58
N ARG A 2 13.14 11.01 -16.06
CA ARG A 2 13.49 9.88 -15.18
C ARG A 2 12.89 10.20 -13.82
N LEU A 3 11.83 9.50 -13.43
CA LEU A 3 11.44 9.44 -12.03
C LEU A 3 12.61 8.75 -11.29
N ASN A 4 13.11 9.38 -10.24
CA ASN A 4 14.13 8.75 -9.42
C ASN A 4 13.51 7.53 -8.72
N LEU A 5 14.31 6.49 -8.48
CA LEU A 5 13.94 5.26 -7.76
C LEU A 5 13.29 5.50 -6.37
N TYR A 6 13.37 6.74 -5.89
CA TYR A 6 12.95 7.21 -4.56
C TYR A 6 11.50 7.75 -4.50
N ASP A 7 10.73 7.72 -5.60
CA ASP A 7 9.37 8.32 -5.63
C ASP A 7 8.23 7.28 -5.52
N VAL A 8 8.52 5.97 -5.54
CA VAL A 8 7.49 4.92 -5.75
C VAL A 8 6.92 4.32 -4.46
N PHE A 9 7.76 3.73 -3.61
CA PHE A 9 7.37 3.20 -2.30
C PHE A 9 8.01 4.07 -1.23
N ASN A 10 7.18 4.76 -0.46
CA ASN A 10 7.64 5.82 0.43
C ASN A 10 7.12 5.59 1.84
N GLY A 11 7.97 5.89 2.81
CA GLY A 11 7.67 5.77 4.23
C GLY A 11 8.17 6.98 4.99
N LEU A 12 7.26 7.65 5.70
CA LEU A 12 7.57 8.71 6.65
C LEU A 12 7.29 8.20 8.06
N THR A 13 8.30 8.23 8.92
CA THR A 13 8.15 7.93 10.34
C THR A 13 8.38 9.19 11.15
N CYS A 14 7.45 9.50 12.05
CA CYS A 14 7.62 10.55 13.04
C CYS A 14 7.62 9.99 14.45
N ILE A 15 8.48 10.56 15.28
CA ILE A 15 8.58 10.25 16.69
C ILE A 15 8.45 11.56 17.46
N TYR A 16 7.50 11.62 18.39
CA TYR A 16 7.38 12.71 19.35
C TYR A 16 7.61 12.19 20.76
N HIS A 17 8.43 12.90 21.53
CA HIS A 17 8.66 12.61 22.93
C HIS A 17 8.54 13.90 23.73
N ARG A 18 7.59 13.94 24.67
CA ARG A 18 7.44 15.06 25.59
C ARG A 18 8.57 15.04 26.60
N ARG A 19 9.30 16.15 26.74
CA ARG A 19 10.43 16.29 27.68
C ARG A 19 10.38 17.65 28.34
N ASN A 20 10.79 17.68 29.61
CA ASN A 20 11.20 18.91 30.26
C ASN A 20 12.65 19.20 29.87
N ILE A 21 12.88 20.31 29.18
CA ILE A 21 14.21 20.81 28.86
C ILE A 21 14.45 22.13 29.59
N LEU A 22 15.72 22.45 29.85
CA LEU A 22 16.11 23.75 30.38
C LEU A 22 16.42 24.68 29.22
N LEU A 23 15.58 25.69 29.03
CA LEU A 23 15.81 26.82 28.12
C LEU A 23 16.08 28.05 28.99
N ASP A 24 17.27 28.63 28.87
CA ASP A 24 17.72 29.78 29.69
C ASP A 24 17.47 29.55 31.20
N GLU A 25 17.88 28.38 31.69
CA GLU A 25 17.74 27.94 33.10
C GLU A 25 16.29 27.79 33.60
N LYS A 26 15.29 27.90 32.72
CA LYS A 26 13.88 27.66 33.04
C LYS A 26 13.41 26.32 32.48
N PRO A 27 12.71 25.50 33.27
CA PRO A 27 12.09 24.29 32.75
C PRO A 27 10.97 24.65 31.77
N VAL A 28 11.05 24.07 30.57
CA VAL A 28 10.04 24.21 29.52
C VAL A 28 9.64 22.81 29.07
N ASP A 29 8.35 22.51 29.16
CA ASP A 29 7.80 21.33 28.51
C ASP A 29 7.90 21.51 26.99
N CYS A 30 8.44 20.52 26.30
CA CYS A 30 8.60 20.54 24.85
C CYS A 30 8.29 19.17 24.24
N PHE A 31 7.93 19.17 22.96
CA PHE A 31 7.96 17.95 22.15
C PHE A 31 9.27 17.89 21.37
N LEU A 32 10.04 16.84 21.61
CA LEU A 32 11.14 16.46 20.74
C LEU A 32 10.57 15.71 19.54
N PHE A 33 10.72 16.27 18.35
CA PHE A 33 10.34 15.63 17.11
C PHE A 33 11.55 15.05 16.39
N LYS A 34 11.42 13.80 15.95
CA LYS A 34 12.36 13.17 15.02
C LYS A 34 11.58 12.62 13.83
N ALA A 35 11.84 13.18 12.66
CA ALA A 35 11.41 12.60 11.39
C ALA A 35 12.50 11.67 10.85
N LEU A 36 12.06 10.53 10.33
CA LEU A 36 12.88 9.56 9.62
C LEU A 36 12.15 9.25 8.31
N SER A 37 12.88 9.16 7.20
CA SER A 37 12.37 8.44 6.03
C SER A 37 13.15 7.15 5.87
N ILE A 38 12.41 6.09 5.57
CA ILE A 38 12.88 4.71 5.61
C ILE A 38 13.85 4.41 4.44
N PHE A 39 13.92 5.28 3.43
CA PHE A 39 14.69 5.05 2.19
C PHE A 39 15.80 6.07 1.89
N PHE A 40 16.03 7.09 2.73
CA PHE A 40 17.21 7.95 2.57
C PHE A 40 18.45 7.23 3.09
N SER A 41 19.18 6.59 2.17
CA SER A 41 20.50 5.99 2.43
C SER A 41 21.67 6.96 2.28
N GLU A 42 21.41 8.26 2.24
CA GLU A 42 22.45 9.29 2.30
C GLU A 42 22.31 10.05 3.62
N ASN A 43 23.18 9.71 4.58
CA ASN A 43 23.38 10.35 5.88
C ASN A 43 22.20 10.26 6.87
N ILE A 44 22.14 9.13 7.58
CA ILE A 44 21.22 8.86 8.71
C ILE A 44 21.51 9.74 9.96
N ASP A 45 22.54 10.59 9.94
CA ASP A 45 22.96 11.36 11.12
C ASP A 45 22.22 12.68 11.35
N ASP A 46 21.54 13.26 10.36
CA ASP A 46 20.82 14.53 10.55
C ASP A 46 19.33 14.30 10.75
N GLY A 47 18.97 13.64 11.85
CA GLY A 47 17.59 13.72 12.35
C GLY A 47 17.22 15.20 12.53
N LEU A 48 16.19 15.69 11.83
CA LEU A 48 15.66 17.04 12.01
C LEU A 48 15.00 17.12 13.39
N PHE A 49 15.80 17.43 14.41
CA PHE A 49 15.31 17.71 15.76
C PHE A 49 14.70 19.10 15.78
N LYS A 50 13.38 19.15 15.92
CA LYS A 50 12.68 20.39 16.23
C LYS A 50 12.16 20.34 17.65
N HIS A 51 12.30 21.47 18.34
CA HIS A 51 11.71 21.71 19.63
C HIS A 51 10.42 22.50 19.40
N PHE A 52 9.30 21.93 19.82
CA PHE A 52 8.04 22.66 19.91
C PHE A 52 7.87 23.08 21.36
N THR A 53 7.71 24.38 21.62
CA THR A 53 7.28 24.87 22.94
C THR A 53 5.90 24.29 23.23
N ALA A 54 5.64 23.78 24.44
CA ALA A 54 4.36 23.14 24.81
C ALA A 54 3.15 24.10 24.92
N SER A 55 3.03 25.09 24.05
CA SER A 55 1.77 25.80 23.83
C SER A 55 0.84 24.86 23.04
N ASP A 56 -0.25 24.42 23.70
CA ASP A 56 -1.39 23.58 23.24
C ASP A 56 -1.06 22.39 22.28
N PRO A 57 -1.44 21.13 22.60
CA PRO A 57 -1.46 20.01 21.65
C PRO A 57 -1.98 20.33 20.23
N LYS A 58 -2.86 21.32 20.09
CA LYS A 58 -3.32 21.84 18.79
C LYS A 58 -2.23 22.47 17.93
N ASP A 59 -1.31 23.24 18.50
CA ASP A 59 -0.26 23.92 17.71
C ASP A 59 0.74 22.89 17.17
N VAL A 60 1.09 21.89 18.00
CA VAL A 60 1.92 20.76 17.58
C VAL A 60 1.25 19.96 16.46
N PHE A 61 -0.07 19.77 16.54
CA PHE A 61 -0.84 19.12 15.48
C PHE A 61 -0.85 19.91 14.16
N LEU A 62 -0.96 21.24 14.21
CA LEU A 62 -0.92 22.08 13.01
C LEU A 62 0.44 22.01 12.31
N GLU A 63 1.52 22.11 13.09
CA GLU A 63 2.89 21.95 12.58
C GLU A 63 3.13 20.56 11.99
N HIS A 64 2.64 19.52 12.66
CA HIS A 64 2.69 18.15 12.14
C HIS A 64 1.95 18.03 10.81
N THR A 65 0.72 18.56 10.73
CA THR A 65 -0.10 18.54 9.51
C THR A 65 0.62 19.24 8.36
N TRP A 66 1.22 20.40 8.61
CA TRP A 66 2.01 21.12 7.61
C TRP A 66 3.22 20.33 7.14
N TRP A 67 3.97 19.71 8.08
CA TRP A 67 5.10 18.85 7.75
C TRP A 67 4.69 17.66 6.88
N VAL A 68 3.65 16.91 7.27
CA VAL A 68 3.13 15.77 6.50
C VAL A 68 2.74 16.20 5.09
N LYS A 69 1.96 17.28 4.96
CA LYS A 69 1.53 17.80 3.66
C LYS A 69 2.70 18.20 2.77
N ARG A 70 3.76 18.77 3.34
CA ARG A 70 4.98 19.16 2.63
C ARG A 70 5.76 17.93 2.14
N GLU A 71 6.07 17.00 3.04
CA GLU A 71 6.87 15.81 2.69
C GLU A 71 6.14 14.92 1.68
N LEU A 72 4.82 14.81 1.78
CA LEU A 72 3.99 14.03 0.87
C LEU A 72 3.53 14.80 -0.38
N ARG A 73 3.97 16.05 -0.56
CA ARG A 73 3.53 16.94 -1.65
C ARG A 73 2.00 17.02 -1.79
N GLY A 74 1.28 16.91 -0.67
CA GLY A 74 -0.18 16.94 -0.61
C GLY A 74 -0.87 15.67 -1.10
N PHE A 75 -0.19 14.52 -1.14
CA PHE A 75 -0.79 13.25 -1.56
C PHE A 75 -1.91 12.78 -0.60
N PHE A 76 -1.74 12.97 0.71
CA PHE A 76 -2.79 12.81 1.72
C PHE A 76 -2.52 13.70 2.94
N ASP A 77 -3.57 13.92 3.75
CA ASP A 77 -3.49 14.62 5.02
C ASP A 77 -3.02 13.68 6.15
N THR A 78 -2.56 14.23 7.27
CA THR A 78 -2.14 13.40 8.40
C THR A 78 -3.28 12.52 8.92
N PRO A 79 -3.04 11.21 9.14
CA PRO A 79 -4.02 10.33 9.77
C PRO A 79 -4.02 10.47 11.30
N LEU A 80 -3.09 11.22 11.88
CA LEU A 80 -3.09 11.50 13.32
C LEU A 80 -4.14 12.54 13.66
N LEU A 81 -4.90 12.30 14.72
CA LEU A 81 -5.84 13.28 15.26
C LEU A 81 -5.12 14.26 16.19
N ALA A 82 -5.66 15.48 16.35
CA ALA A 82 -5.14 16.46 17.30
C ALA A 82 -5.03 15.91 18.74
N SER A 83 -5.98 15.05 19.14
CA SER A 83 -5.97 14.39 20.45
C SER A 83 -4.79 13.43 20.66
N THR A 84 -4.15 12.95 19.58
CA THR A 84 -2.93 12.13 19.64
C THR A 84 -1.78 12.89 20.31
N PHE A 85 -1.76 14.22 20.21
CA PHE A 85 -0.72 15.07 20.79
C PHE A 85 -0.91 15.33 22.29
N ASN A 86 -1.89 14.66 22.92
CA ASN A 86 -1.99 14.55 24.38
C ASN A 86 -1.08 13.46 24.97
N TYR A 87 -0.61 12.52 24.15
CA TYR A 87 0.28 11.43 24.56
C TYR A 87 1.72 11.95 24.74
N ASP A 88 2.44 11.36 25.70
CA ASP A 88 3.82 11.75 26.01
C ASP A 88 4.83 11.15 25.01
N HIS A 89 4.48 10.01 24.42
CA HIS A 89 5.28 9.39 23.36
C HIS A 89 4.40 8.99 22.19
N ILE A 90 4.72 9.49 21.00
CA ILE A 90 3.98 9.21 19.77
C ILE A 90 4.97 8.62 18.78
N TYR A 91 4.67 7.42 18.29
CA TYR A 91 5.41 6.78 17.22
C TYR A 91 4.45 6.55 16.07
N SER A 92 4.64 7.20 14.93
CA SER A 92 3.76 6.99 13.78
C SER A 92 4.55 6.78 12.51
N SER A 93 4.07 5.88 11.67
CA SER A 93 4.60 5.68 10.32
C SER A 93 3.49 5.79 9.30
N PHE A 94 3.77 6.46 8.19
CA PHE A 94 2.88 6.64 7.06
C PHE A 94 3.56 6.02 5.84
N ILE A 95 2.93 4.99 5.27
CA ILE A 95 3.48 4.27 4.12
C ILE A 95 2.53 4.48 2.95
N TYR A 96 3.07 4.84 1.79
CA TYR A 96 2.28 4.93 0.57
C TYR A 96 3.02 4.35 -0.62
N PHE A 97 2.24 3.85 -1.58
CA PHE A 97 2.74 3.40 -2.87
C PHE A 97 2.12 4.21 -3.99
N ASN A 98 2.96 4.74 -4.86
CA ASN A 98 2.56 5.51 -6.03
C ASN A 98 3.52 5.23 -7.19
N ASP A 99 3.14 4.28 -8.05
CA ASP A 99 3.88 3.95 -9.26
C ASP A 99 2.98 4.11 -10.50
N ALA A 100 3.61 4.28 -11.65
CA ALA A 100 2.93 4.31 -12.94
C ALA A 100 2.76 2.89 -13.47
N TRP A 101 1.63 2.57 -14.11
CA TRP A 101 1.50 1.32 -14.87
C TRP A 101 2.53 1.25 -15.99
N ALA A 102 3.13 0.08 -16.21
CA ALA A 102 3.97 -0.12 -17.40
C ALA A 102 3.14 -0.01 -18.69
N ILE A 103 1.89 -0.46 -18.61
CA ILE A 103 0.93 -0.47 -19.69
C ILE A 103 -0.33 0.24 -19.19
N PRO A 104 -0.62 1.45 -19.71
CA PRO A 104 -1.79 2.22 -19.30
C PRO A 104 -3.11 1.51 -19.61
N PHE A 105 -4.11 1.66 -18.75
CA PHE A 105 -5.46 1.17 -19.00
C PHE A 105 -6.22 2.06 -19.99
N SER A 106 -7.19 1.47 -20.67
CA SER A 106 -7.86 2.10 -21.82
C SER A 106 -9.15 2.84 -21.45
N GLU A 107 -9.68 3.60 -22.42
CA GLU A 107 -10.94 4.32 -22.31
C GLU A 107 -12.17 3.41 -22.18
N ASN A 108 -12.07 2.11 -22.51
CA ASN A 108 -13.20 1.18 -22.36
C ASN A 108 -13.40 0.73 -20.89
N SER A 109 -12.70 1.35 -19.95
CA SER A 109 -12.96 1.23 -18.51
C SER A 109 -14.42 1.58 -18.22
N CYS A 110 -15.11 0.78 -17.40
CA CYS A 110 -16.57 0.85 -17.30
C CYS A 110 -17.10 0.36 -15.93
N TYR A 111 -18.38 0.61 -15.67
CA TYR A 111 -19.05 0.06 -14.50
C TYR A 111 -19.45 -1.40 -14.71
N LEU A 112 -19.01 -2.30 -13.82
CA LEU A 112 -19.38 -3.72 -13.81
C LEU A 112 -20.00 -4.11 -12.47
N ASP A 113 -20.70 -5.24 -12.48
CA ASP A 113 -21.23 -5.88 -11.28
C ASP A 113 -20.13 -6.57 -10.49
N PHE A 114 -19.99 -6.21 -9.21
CA PHE A 114 -19.15 -6.87 -8.23
C PHE A 114 -20.03 -7.69 -7.29
N LYS A 115 -19.78 -8.99 -7.20
CA LYS A 115 -20.58 -9.92 -6.40
C LYS A 115 -19.91 -10.18 -5.04
N LEU A 116 -20.55 -9.75 -3.96
CA LEU A 116 -20.07 -9.89 -2.58
C LEU A 116 -20.12 -11.35 -2.10
N SER A 117 -19.50 -11.62 -0.95
CA SER A 117 -19.44 -12.95 -0.33
C SER A 117 -20.81 -13.49 0.10
N ASP A 118 -21.75 -12.60 0.46
CA ASP A 118 -23.13 -12.94 0.77
C ASP A 118 -24.02 -13.09 -0.48
N GLY A 119 -23.44 -12.92 -1.67
CA GLY A 119 -24.12 -13.00 -2.95
C GLY A 119 -24.76 -11.69 -3.42
N ALA A 120 -24.77 -10.63 -2.60
CA ALA A 120 -25.26 -9.32 -3.02
C ALA A 120 -24.42 -8.73 -4.16
N ILE A 121 -25.02 -7.87 -4.97
CA ILE A 121 -24.36 -7.27 -6.13
C ILE A 121 -24.30 -5.76 -5.94
N ILE A 122 -23.11 -5.19 -6.14
CA ILE A 122 -22.88 -3.74 -6.17
C ILE A 122 -22.26 -3.36 -7.51
N LYS A 123 -22.44 -2.11 -7.94
CA LYS A 123 -21.79 -1.56 -9.13
C LYS A 123 -20.46 -0.92 -8.74
N ARG A 124 -19.39 -1.23 -9.47
CA ARG A 124 -18.07 -0.61 -9.30
C ARG A 124 -17.45 -0.27 -10.64
N PHE A 125 -16.57 0.73 -10.66
CA PHE A 125 -15.84 1.11 -11.86
C PHE A 125 -14.57 0.27 -12.00
N PHE A 126 -14.35 -0.30 -13.18
CA PHE A 126 -13.23 -1.16 -13.50
C PHE A 126 -12.36 -0.53 -14.57
N LEU A 127 -11.05 -0.54 -14.32
CA LEU A 127 -10.04 -0.30 -15.33
C LEU A 127 -10.01 -1.49 -16.29
N TYR A 128 -9.95 -1.21 -17.58
CA TYR A 128 -9.86 -2.24 -18.62
C TYR A 128 -8.61 -2.13 -19.48
N ASN A 129 -7.94 -3.26 -19.67
CA ASN A 129 -6.83 -3.37 -20.61
C ASN A 129 -6.77 -4.77 -21.24
N LYS A 130 -6.58 -4.82 -22.55
CA LYS A 130 -6.24 -6.04 -23.31
C LYS A 130 -4.74 -6.05 -23.58
N CYS A 131 -4.01 -6.94 -22.93
CA CYS A 131 -2.55 -7.08 -23.12
C CYS A 131 -2.03 -8.45 -22.73
N VAL A 132 -0.72 -8.63 -22.90
CA VAL A 132 0.02 -9.81 -22.47
C VAL A 132 0.50 -9.60 -21.03
N TYR A 133 -0.01 -10.41 -20.12
CA TYR A 133 0.35 -10.40 -18.71
C TYR A 133 0.88 -11.76 -18.26
N LYS A 134 1.60 -11.77 -17.13
CA LYS A 134 1.91 -13.02 -16.41
C LYS A 134 0.61 -13.56 -15.84
N TYR A 135 0.11 -14.66 -16.40
CA TYR A 135 -1.24 -15.15 -16.11
C TYR A 135 -1.31 -16.67 -16.06
N SER A 136 -2.06 -17.20 -15.10
CA SER A 136 -2.43 -18.61 -15.06
C SER A 136 -3.76 -18.82 -14.32
N LYS A 137 -4.46 -19.91 -14.68
CA LYS A 137 -5.55 -20.47 -13.88
C LYS A 137 -4.94 -21.56 -12.99
N ILE A 138 -5.07 -21.41 -11.68
CA ILE A 138 -4.51 -22.32 -10.70
C ILE A 138 -5.64 -23.17 -10.12
N ASN A 139 -5.39 -24.47 -10.05
CA ASN A 139 -6.23 -25.45 -9.37
C ASN A 139 -5.32 -26.23 -8.43
N PHE A 140 -5.38 -25.91 -7.13
CA PHE A 140 -4.49 -26.47 -6.12
C PHE A 140 -5.27 -26.70 -4.83
N ASN A 141 -5.13 -27.88 -4.23
CA ASN A 141 -5.88 -28.30 -3.04
C ASN A 141 -7.40 -28.03 -3.15
N GLU A 142 -8.00 -28.43 -4.27
CA GLU A 142 -9.43 -28.24 -4.59
C GLU A 142 -9.88 -26.78 -4.76
N LEU A 143 -8.99 -25.81 -4.53
CA LEU A 143 -9.25 -24.40 -4.70
C LEU A 143 -8.86 -23.93 -6.10
N LYS A 144 -9.79 -23.26 -6.76
CA LYS A 144 -9.59 -22.70 -8.11
C LYS A 144 -9.54 -21.19 -8.05
N PHE A 145 -8.44 -20.60 -8.51
CA PHE A 145 -8.27 -19.15 -8.58
C PHE A 145 -7.44 -18.76 -9.80
N GLN A 146 -7.51 -17.50 -10.18
CA GLN A 146 -6.72 -16.92 -11.25
C GLN A 146 -5.60 -16.09 -10.65
N PHE A 147 -4.42 -16.21 -11.22
CA PHE A 147 -3.26 -15.40 -10.91
C PHE A 147 -3.00 -14.45 -12.08
N VAL A 148 -2.87 -13.16 -11.80
CA VAL A 148 -2.46 -12.15 -12.79
C VAL A 148 -1.41 -11.26 -12.14
N ALA A 149 -0.26 -11.04 -12.78
CA ALA A 149 0.69 -10.00 -12.36
C ALA A 149 0.73 -8.87 -13.38
N VAL A 150 0.31 -7.68 -12.95
CA VAL A 150 0.26 -6.44 -13.72
C VAL A 150 1.52 -5.62 -13.40
N PRO A 151 2.41 -5.37 -14.38
CA PRO A 151 3.65 -4.65 -14.15
C PRO A 151 3.44 -3.14 -13.99
N TYR A 152 4.20 -2.55 -13.07
CA TYR A 152 4.45 -1.11 -13.04
C TYR A 152 5.65 -0.73 -13.92
N PHE A 153 5.75 0.56 -14.28
CA PHE A 153 6.63 1.09 -15.32
C PHE A 153 8.11 0.94 -15.01
N GLU A 154 8.47 0.94 -13.73
CA GLU A 154 9.87 0.85 -13.33
C GLU A 154 10.49 -0.47 -13.81
N THR A 155 11.61 -0.34 -14.53
CA THR A 155 12.38 -1.47 -15.07
C THR A 155 13.83 -1.41 -14.63
N LYS A 156 14.42 -2.58 -14.35
CA LYS A 156 15.84 -2.77 -14.09
C LYS A 156 16.32 -3.99 -14.86
N ASN A 157 17.42 -3.86 -15.60
CA ASN A 157 17.94 -4.92 -16.47
C ASN A 157 16.86 -5.50 -17.41
N PHE A 158 16.05 -4.63 -18.01
CA PHE A 158 14.95 -4.98 -18.93
C PHE A 158 13.78 -5.78 -18.31
N ASN A 159 13.74 -5.93 -16.99
CA ASN A 159 12.62 -6.56 -16.27
C ASN A 159 11.92 -5.53 -15.38
N TYR A 160 10.60 -5.67 -15.24
CA TYR A 160 9.82 -4.84 -14.32
C TYR A 160 10.18 -5.15 -12.87
N THR A 161 10.26 -4.11 -12.05
CA THR A 161 10.67 -4.22 -10.64
C THR A 161 9.48 -4.45 -9.73
N HIS A 162 8.34 -3.83 -10.01
CA HIS A 162 7.13 -3.96 -9.21
C HIS A 162 5.98 -4.58 -10.01
N TYR A 163 5.20 -5.42 -9.34
CA TYR A 163 3.97 -6.00 -9.88
C TYR A 163 2.83 -5.81 -8.89
N LEU A 164 1.67 -5.38 -9.37
CA LEU A 164 0.41 -5.64 -8.67
C LEU A 164 -0.09 -7.02 -9.08
N VAL A 165 -0.12 -7.93 -8.12
CA VAL A 165 -0.55 -9.31 -8.31
C VAL A 165 -1.98 -9.47 -7.80
N TYR A 166 -2.84 -10.06 -8.61
CA TYR A 166 -4.21 -10.42 -8.25
C TYR A 166 -4.35 -11.93 -8.07
N LEU A 167 -5.00 -12.31 -6.98
CA LEU A 167 -5.45 -13.67 -6.67
C LEU A 167 -6.99 -13.67 -6.66
N ILE A 168 -7.59 -14.01 -7.80
CA ILE A 168 -9.03 -13.89 -8.02
C ILE A 168 -9.66 -15.28 -7.87
N PRO A 169 -10.45 -15.56 -6.81
CA PRO A 169 -11.08 -16.86 -6.66
C PRO A 169 -12.09 -17.13 -7.78
N SER A 170 -12.35 -18.41 -8.06
CA SER A 170 -13.41 -18.77 -9.02
C SER A 170 -14.80 -18.49 -8.44
N LYS A 171 -14.97 -18.73 -7.13
CA LYS A 171 -16.20 -18.47 -6.37
C LYS A 171 -16.08 -17.18 -5.56
N HIS A 172 -17.20 -16.52 -5.27
CA HIS A 172 -17.29 -15.23 -4.56
C HIS A 172 -17.24 -15.31 -3.03
N ASP A 173 -17.52 -16.49 -2.50
CA ASP A 173 -17.78 -16.80 -1.08
C ASP A 173 -16.60 -17.55 -0.46
N VAL A 174 -15.44 -17.52 -1.13
CA VAL A 174 -14.21 -18.12 -0.63
C VAL A 174 -13.63 -17.22 0.44
N ASP A 175 -13.25 -17.80 1.58
CA ASP A 175 -12.45 -17.12 2.58
C ASP A 175 -11.09 -16.70 1.99
N LEU A 176 -10.83 -15.39 1.99
CA LEU A 176 -9.60 -14.83 1.44
C LEU A 176 -8.35 -15.35 2.16
N SER A 177 -8.44 -15.67 3.45
CA SER A 177 -7.35 -16.27 4.22
C SER A 177 -6.91 -17.60 3.59
N VAL A 178 -7.88 -18.43 3.20
CA VAL A 178 -7.62 -19.72 2.54
C VAL A 178 -7.01 -19.52 1.15
N ILE A 179 -7.41 -18.48 0.41
CA ILE A 179 -6.78 -18.12 -0.87
C ILE A 179 -5.31 -17.76 -0.67
N TRP A 180 -5.01 -16.94 0.34
CA TRP A 180 -3.65 -16.54 0.67
C TRP A 180 -2.76 -17.74 1.00
N ASP A 181 -3.20 -18.58 1.94
CA ASP A 181 -2.44 -19.74 2.40
C ASP A 181 -2.22 -20.73 1.25
N THR A 182 -3.25 -20.99 0.44
CA THR A 182 -3.16 -21.86 -0.73
C THR A 182 -2.17 -21.33 -1.76
N PHE A 183 -2.19 -20.01 -2.02
CA PHE A 183 -1.22 -19.37 -2.90
C PHE A 183 0.21 -19.48 -2.36
N TYR A 184 0.40 -19.22 -1.06
CA TYR A 184 1.72 -19.30 -0.43
C TYR A 184 2.27 -20.73 -0.49
N MET A 185 1.44 -21.74 -0.22
CA MET A 185 1.79 -23.16 -0.38
C MET A 185 2.10 -23.50 -1.84
N PHE A 186 1.27 -23.07 -2.79
CA PHE A 186 1.50 -23.28 -4.23
C PHE A 186 2.83 -22.66 -4.71
N SER A 187 3.21 -21.51 -4.15
CA SER A 187 4.49 -20.85 -4.42
C SER A 187 5.69 -21.52 -3.74
N ASN A 188 5.49 -22.54 -2.90
CA ASN A 188 6.50 -23.10 -1.99
C ASN A 188 7.22 -22.01 -1.16
N GLY A 189 6.49 -20.96 -0.78
CA GLY A 189 7.03 -19.77 -0.12
C GLY A 189 7.93 -18.88 -0.99
N ASN A 190 8.12 -19.19 -2.28
CA ASN A 190 8.98 -18.44 -3.19
C ASN A 190 8.17 -17.69 -4.26
N ILE A 191 7.48 -16.64 -3.82
CA ILE A 191 6.62 -15.80 -4.66
C ILE A 191 7.41 -15.18 -5.82
N ARG A 192 8.66 -14.73 -5.58
CA ARG A 192 9.52 -14.12 -6.61
C ARG A 192 9.75 -15.08 -7.77
N HIS A 193 10.12 -16.32 -7.46
CA HIS A 193 10.35 -17.35 -8.47
C HIS A 193 9.07 -17.68 -9.21
N LEU A 194 7.95 -17.84 -8.49
CA LEU A 194 6.66 -18.10 -9.10
C LEU A 194 6.26 -17.02 -10.11
N ILE A 195 6.39 -15.73 -9.75
CA ILE A 195 6.13 -14.60 -10.66
C ILE A 195 7.08 -14.68 -11.85
N ALA A 196 8.38 -14.89 -11.63
CA ALA A 196 9.38 -14.93 -12.69
C ALA A 196 9.07 -15.99 -13.75
N GLU A 197 8.66 -17.18 -13.33
CA GLU A 197 8.35 -18.33 -14.20
C GLU A 197 6.96 -18.31 -14.82
N GLN A 198 6.07 -17.41 -14.38
CA GLN A 198 4.73 -17.33 -14.97
C GLN A 198 4.80 -17.04 -16.47
N LYS A 199 4.04 -17.84 -17.22
CA LYS A 199 3.86 -17.66 -18.65
C LYS A 199 3.15 -16.33 -18.94
N MET A 200 3.68 -15.62 -19.93
CA MET A 200 3.06 -14.44 -20.52
C MET A 200 1.91 -14.90 -21.44
N SER A 201 0.68 -14.45 -21.16
CA SER A 201 -0.51 -14.81 -21.93
C SER A 201 -1.34 -13.56 -22.24
N PRO A 202 -1.91 -13.43 -23.45
CA PRO A 202 -2.85 -12.36 -23.77
C PRO A 202 -4.16 -12.59 -23.00
N ILE A 203 -4.69 -11.56 -22.36
CA ILE A 203 -5.97 -11.58 -21.63
C ILE A 203 -6.71 -10.26 -21.78
N ASP A 204 -8.04 -10.31 -21.64
CA ASP A 204 -8.90 -9.15 -21.45
C ASP A 204 -9.09 -8.91 -19.95
N LEU A 205 -8.34 -7.96 -19.38
CA LEU A 205 -8.26 -7.72 -17.94
C LEU A 205 -9.18 -6.57 -17.50
N TYR A 206 -9.97 -6.84 -16.46
CA TYR A 206 -10.78 -5.87 -15.74
C TYR A 206 -10.44 -5.90 -14.25
N ILE A 207 -9.91 -4.79 -13.72
CA ILE A 207 -9.59 -4.64 -12.29
C ILE A 207 -10.34 -3.45 -11.71
N PRO A 208 -10.84 -3.52 -10.47
CA PRO A 208 -11.57 -2.41 -9.89
C PRO A 208 -10.65 -1.23 -9.59
N ILE A 209 -11.17 -0.01 -9.75
CA ILE A 209 -10.51 1.18 -9.19
C ILE A 209 -10.59 1.11 -7.66
N LEU A 210 -9.46 1.38 -7.01
CA LEU A 210 -9.36 1.67 -5.59
C LEU A 210 -8.86 3.11 -5.43
N CYS A 211 -9.69 4.01 -4.93
CA CYS A 211 -9.28 5.37 -4.58
C CYS A 211 -9.28 5.50 -3.06
N ASP A 212 -8.34 6.27 -2.52
CA ASP A 212 -8.30 6.66 -1.11
C ASP A 212 -8.33 5.48 -0.12
N LEU A 213 -7.76 4.32 -0.50
CA LEU A 213 -7.70 3.17 0.39
C LEU A 213 -6.66 3.43 1.48
N GLN A 214 -7.16 3.83 2.65
CA GLN A 214 -6.40 4.04 3.87
C GLN A 214 -6.65 2.90 4.86
N SER A 215 -5.61 2.46 5.57
CA SER A 215 -5.74 1.56 6.71
C SER A 215 -4.87 2.02 7.86
N ASP A 216 -5.47 2.16 9.03
CA ASP A 216 -4.81 2.59 10.26
C ASP A 216 -4.65 1.42 11.23
N PHE A 217 -3.41 1.12 11.55
CA PHE A 217 -3.02 0.04 12.45
C PHE A 217 -2.56 0.61 13.78
N ASN A 218 -3.15 0.10 14.86
CA ASN A 218 -2.61 0.31 16.20
C ASN A 218 -1.52 -0.73 16.46
N LEU A 219 -0.26 -0.30 16.34
CA LEU A 219 0.90 -1.18 16.47
C LEU A 219 1.06 -1.76 17.87
N LYS A 220 0.53 -1.08 18.91
CA LYS A 220 0.54 -1.64 20.26
C LYS A 220 -0.34 -2.87 20.38
N ASN A 221 -1.52 -2.83 19.78
CA ASN A 221 -2.43 -3.97 19.77
C ASN A 221 -1.86 -5.11 18.93
N LEU A 222 -1.27 -4.77 17.77
CA LEU A 222 -0.70 -5.76 16.86
C LEU A 222 0.54 -6.45 17.46
N PHE A 223 1.39 -5.71 18.19
CA PHE A 223 2.61 -6.21 18.82
C PHE A 223 2.52 -6.21 20.35
N ALA A 224 1.37 -6.63 20.88
CA ALA A 224 1.08 -6.57 22.32
C ALA A 224 2.20 -7.22 23.18
N ASP A 225 2.76 -8.34 22.72
CA ASP A 225 3.85 -9.03 23.42
C ASP A 225 5.15 -8.23 23.50
N VAL A 226 5.45 -7.44 22.46
CA VAL A 226 6.62 -6.52 22.42
C VAL A 226 6.39 -5.37 23.40
N PHE A 227 5.16 -4.88 23.46
CA PHE A 227 4.80 -3.73 24.30
C PHE A 227 4.46 -4.10 25.75
N LYS A 228 4.37 -5.38 26.13
CA LYS A 228 4.01 -5.80 27.49
C LYS A 228 4.99 -5.31 28.57
N HIS A 229 6.24 -5.06 28.18
CA HIS A 229 7.31 -4.55 29.05
C HIS A 229 7.61 -3.07 28.81
N ASN A 230 6.81 -2.39 27.99
CA ASN A 230 7.01 -0.97 27.77
C ASN A 230 6.56 -0.18 29.00
N ASN A 231 7.53 0.38 29.72
CA ASN A 231 7.29 1.19 30.90
C ASN A 231 6.86 2.65 30.58
N ALA A 232 6.77 3.02 29.30
CA ALA A 232 6.30 4.34 28.88
C ALA A 232 4.78 4.47 29.09
N TYR A 233 4.40 5.00 30.26
CA TYR A 233 3.04 5.47 30.53
C TYR A 233 2.62 6.48 29.46
N ASN A 234 1.37 6.40 29.00
CA ASN A 234 0.78 7.35 28.06
C ASN A 234 1.51 7.48 26.70
N SER A 235 1.63 6.36 25.97
CA SER A 235 2.21 6.32 24.63
C SER A 235 1.23 5.84 23.55
N VAL A 236 1.46 6.21 22.30
CA VAL A 236 0.69 5.77 21.12
C VAL A 236 1.65 5.33 20.02
N SER A 237 1.30 4.25 19.32
CA SER A 237 2.07 3.73 18.20
C SER A 237 1.15 3.33 17.06
N THR A 238 1.29 3.98 15.91
CA THR A 238 0.43 3.76 14.74
C THR A 238 1.21 3.56 13.46
N LEU A 239 0.60 2.82 12.53
CA LEU A 239 1.02 2.73 11.14
C LEU A 239 -0.20 3.02 10.28
N SER A 240 -0.08 3.95 9.35
CA SER A 240 -1.12 4.21 8.36
C SER A 240 -0.59 3.90 6.96
N THR A 241 -1.36 3.15 6.20
CA THR A 241 -1.00 2.74 4.83
C THR A 241 -1.97 3.34 3.83
N PHE A 242 -1.45 3.86 2.73
CA PHE A 242 -2.23 4.52 1.67
C PHE A 242 -1.89 3.90 0.33
N ILE A 243 -2.92 3.50 -0.41
CA ILE A 243 -2.75 2.95 -1.75
C ILE A 243 -3.88 3.38 -2.66
N GLU A 244 -3.53 3.65 -3.91
CA GLU A 244 -4.49 3.90 -4.97
C GLU A 244 -4.20 3.01 -6.17
N ILE A 245 -5.27 2.50 -6.78
CA ILE A 245 -5.26 1.76 -8.04
C ILE A 245 -6.18 2.52 -9.00
N ASN A 246 -5.58 3.36 -9.84
CA ASN A 246 -6.29 4.20 -10.80
C ASN A 246 -5.45 4.45 -12.07
N GLU A 247 -6.03 5.19 -13.02
CA GLU A 247 -5.39 5.52 -14.30
C GLU A 247 -4.79 6.93 -14.31
N LYS A 248 -3.96 7.24 -13.31
CA LYS A 248 -3.33 8.58 -13.22
C LYS A 248 -2.39 8.91 -14.40
N ASN A 249 -1.93 7.92 -15.18
CA ASN A 249 -1.02 8.12 -16.32
C ASN A 249 -1.69 7.82 -17.67
N LYS A 250 -2.45 8.79 -18.19
CA LYS A 250 -3.10 8.72 -19.51
C LYS A 250 -2.08 8.71 -20.65
N LYS A 251 -1.59 7.54 -21.06
CA LYS A 251 -0.99 7.35 -22.39
C LYS A 251 -1.59 6.11 -23.03
N THR A 252 -2.54 6.30 -23.94
CA THR A 252 -3.18 5.19 -24.63
C THR A 252 -2.17 4.44 -25.51
N SER A 253 -1.95 3.17 -25.22
CA SER A 253 -1.37 2.22 -26.17
C SER A 253 -2.42 1.15 -26.48
N ARG A 254 -2.93 1.12 -27.71
CA ARG A 254 -3.78 0.03 -28.18
C ARG A 254 -2.89 -1.09 -28.68
N VAL A 255 -2.94 -2.25 -28.03
CA VAL A 255 -2.37 -3.48 -28.57
C VAL A 255 -3.52 -4.29 -29.17
N VAL A 256 -3.40 -4.64 -30.45
CA VAL A 256 -4.41 -5.40 -31.17
C VAL A 256 -4.09 -6.89 -31.00
N PHE A 257 -5.07 -7.66 -30.53
CA PHE A 257 -5.02 -9.12 -30.42
C PHE A 257 -6.29 -9.69 -31.05
N ASP A 258 -6.24 -10.95 -31.49
CA ASP A 258 -7.41 -11.73 -31.89
C ASP A 258 -8.53 -11.66 -30.84
N ASP A 259 -9.78 -11.79 -31.31
CA ASP A 259 -10.97 -11.62 -30.48
C ASP A 259 -11.18 -12.72 -29.43
N ASP A 260 -10.47 -13.85 -29.51
CA ASP A 260 -10.64 -15.02 -28.64
C ASP A 260 -9.58 -15.12 -27.52
N VAL A 261 -9.43 -14.05 -26.71
CA VAL A 261 -8.55 -14.08 -25.52
C VAL A 261 -9.37 -14.30 -24.24
N PRO A 262 -8.80 -14.98 -23.21
CA PRO A 262 -9.51 -15.17 -21.94
C PRO A 262 -9.83 -13.83 -21.25
N GLN A 263 -11.09 -13.64 -20.88
CA GLN A 263 -11.51 -12.54 -20.01
C GLN A 263 -11.20 -12.86 -18.55
N VAL A 264 -10.57 -11.91 -17.86
CA VAL A 264 -10.21 -11.96 -16.44
C VAL A 264 -10.78 -10.73 -15.75
N THR A 265 -11.64 -10.94 -14.77
CA THR A 265 -12.35 -9.84 -14.08
C THR A 265 -12.28 -10.05 -12.57
N ALA A 266 -11.72 -9.08 -11.84
CA ALA A 266 -11.64 -9.08 -10.37
C ALA A 266 -12.94 -8.56 -9.72
N ASN A 267 -14.09 -9.13 -10.11
CA ASN A 267 -15.42 -8.64 -9.73
C ASN A 267 -16.10 -9.38 -8.56
N LYS A 268 -15.29 -9.82 -7.61
CA LYS A 268 -15.72 -10.52 -6.41
C LYS A 268 -14.64 -10.39 -5.34
N PRO A 269 -14.90 -10.77 -4.08
CA PRO A 269 -13.87 -10.76 -3.05
C PRO A 269 -12.57 -11.42 -3.51
N HIS A 270 -11.46 -10.71 -3.39
CA HIS A 270 -10.16 -11.18 -3.86
C HIS A 270 -9.01 -10.56 -3.05
N ILE A 271 -7.84 -11.18 -3.17
CA ILE A 271 -6.59 -10.62 -2.66
C ILE A 271 -5.84 -10.00 -3.82
N SER A 272 -5.25 -8.83 -3.58
CA SER A 272 -4.18 -8.32 -4.43
C SER A 272 -2.99 -7.86 -3.57
N PHE A 273 -1.80 -7.82 -4.15
CA PHE A 273 -0.61 -7.38 -3.43
C PHE A 273 0.42 -6.77 -4.35
N ILE A 274 1.17 -5.80 -3.85
CA ILE A 274 2.31 -5.22 -4.56
C ILE A 274 3.54 -6.01 -4.17
N PHE A 275 4.21 -6.58 -5.17
CA PHE A 275 5.43 -7.36 -4.99
C PHE A 275 6.63 -6.63 -5.60
N ASP A 276 7.68 -6.45 -4.82
CA ASP A 276 8.97 -5.96 -5.29
C ASP A 276 9.89 -7.13 -5.64
N MET A 277 10.20 -7.24 -6.93
CA MET A 277 11.08 -8.26 -7.47
C MET A 277 12.53 -8.07 -7.02
N GLN A 278 12.97 -6.86 -6.61
CA GLN A 278 14.35 -6.65 -6.18
C GLN A 278 14.61 -7.25 -4.80
N SER A 279 13.82 -6.81 -3.81
CA SER A 279 13.90 -7.26 -2.42
C SER A 279 13.23 -8.62 -2.18
N GLY A 280 12.35 -9.06 -3.08
CA GLY A 280 11.55 -10.27 -2.92
C GLY A 280 10.49 -10.13 -1.82
N ARG A 281 10.00 -8.90 -1.58
CA ARG A 281 9.07 -8.59 -0.49
C ARG A 281 7.72 -8.14 -1.03
N ILE A 282 6.68 -8.41 -0.25
CA ILE A 282 5.37 -7.81 -0.42
C ILE A 282 5.42 -6.42 0.22
N LEU A 283 5.13 -5.40 -0.56
CA LEU A 283 5.08 -4.00 -0.10
C LEU A 283 3.70 -3.66 0.48
N PHE A 284 2.65 -4.16 -0.15
CA PHE A 284 1.25 -3.96 0.24
C PHE A 284 0.47 -5.26 0.01
N LEU A 285 -0.43 -5.59 0.95
CA LEU A 285 -1.42 -6.65 0.81
C LEU A 285 -2.80 -6.02 0.93
N ILE A 286 -3.66 -6.28 -0.04
CA ILE A 286 -4.99 -5.68 -0.19
C ILE A 286 -6.01 -6.80 -0.19
N MET A 287 -7.01 -6.68 0.68
CA MET A 287 -8.18 -7.55 0.70
C MET A 287 -9.38 -6.72 0.26
N ASP A 288 -9.83 -6.92 -0.98
CA ASP A 288 -11.00 -6.21 -1.50
C ASP A 288 -12.24 -7.09 -1.31
N ASN A 289 -13.05 -6.74 -0.31
CA ASN A 289 -14.32 -7.43 -0.01
C ASN A 289 -15.54 -6.73 -0.64
N GLY A 290 -15.33 -5.74 -1.52
CA GLY A 290 -16.38 -4.91 -2.10
C GLY A 290 -16.91 -3.79 -1.19
N LYS A 291 -16.34 -3.63 0.01
CA LYS A 291 -16.61 -2.49 0.90
C LYS A 291 -15.37 -1.60 0.87
N ILE A 292 -15.46 -0.47 0.20
CA ILE A 292 -14.47 0.61 0.22
C ILE A 292 -15.13 1.79 0.89
#